data_AF-A0A397FBP3-F1
#
_entry.id   AF-A0A397FBP3-F1
#
_cell.length_a   1.000
_cell.length_b   1.000
_cell.length_c   1.000
_cell.angle_alpha   90.00
_cell.angle_beta   90.00
_cell.angle_gamma   90.00
#
_symmetry.space_group_name_H-M   'P 1'
#
loop_
_entity.id
_entity.type
_entity.pdbx_description
1 polymer ?
#
loop_
_entity_poly.entity_id
_entity_poly.type
_entity_poly.pdbx_seq_one_letter_code
_entity_poly.pdbx_strand_id
1 'polypeptide(L)'
;MAAAAPMGPVEEAKRLMEMEAPEETPYVHLYEARDLLQEALNNDPLSIPLHSLLGQVFLAVEEPHTAQPCLERGLKVVPGSDDLIAFCNGLQDDKASLESLTADLPDFDTPESLDAHRAEIMGTDSSIFLIIKINPHRMFLYSSEPCMRPTYTHTLFYLAQLYGHLNAPEKSAMYCQLTLRHQLDDLTNIPRDWVQNCLHLSEYFLKQNQLPKASQCIHACTSVGPQPSEEAQIAANLAKLYIQTLYLAQHDIDLIPDTDVLFPNIRTRETFISPSDIDSFDAARDVFKKAMAALATAKVDTN
;
A
#
# COMPACT_ATOMS: atom_id res chain seq x y z
N MET A 1 -11.44 -40.26 -6.16
CA MET A 1 -11.65 -38.81 -6.08
C MET A 1 -11.59 -38.43 -4.62
N ALA A 2 -10.50 -37.80 -4.18
CA ALA A 2 -10.42 -37.25 -2.83
C ALA A 2 -11.34 -36.02 -2.80
N ALA A 3 -12.36 -36.03 -1.94
CA ALA A 3 -13.16 -34.85 -1.68
C ALA A 3 -12.22 -33.77 -1.12
N ALA A 4 -12.21 -32.59 -1.73
CA ALA A 4 -11.49 -31.44 -1.18
C ALA A 4 -11.98 -31.21 0.26
N ALA A 5 -11.05 -31.02 1.19
CA ALA A 5 -11.41 -30.68 2.56
C ALA A 5 -12.28 -29.42 2.55
N PRO A 6 -13.33 -29.34 3.40
CA PRO A 6 -14.17 -28.15 3.48
C PRO A 6 -13.28 -26.93 3.77
N MET A 7 -13.43 -25.88 2.96
CA MET A 7 -12.68 -24.63 3.10
C MET A 7 -12.99 -24.02 4.47
N GLY A 8 -11.96 -23.66 5.23
CA GLY A 8 -12.12 -23.10 6.57
C GLY A 8 -12.71 -21.68 6.53
N PRO A 9 -13.31 -21.20 7.63
CA PRO A 9 -14.00 -19.91 7.65
C PRO A 9 -13.09 -18.71 7.33
N VAL A 10 -11.81 -18.77 7.73
CA VAL A 10 -10.84 -17.71 7.38
C VAL A 10 -10.60 -17.64 5.87
N GLU A 11 -10.46 -18.78 5.20
CA GLU A 11 -10.15 -18.84 3.77
C GLU A 11 -11.36 -18.43 2.92
N GLU A 12 -12.57 -18.85 3.30
CA GLU A 12 -13.78 -18.42 2.60
C GLU A 12 -14.05 -16.92 2.81
N ALA A 13 -13.81 -16.37 4.00
CA ALA A 13 -13.95 -14.94 4.24
C ALA A 13 -12.95 -14.11 3.41
N LYS A 14 -11.69 -14.53 3.27
CA LYS A 14 -10.71 -13.87 2.39
C LYS A 14 -11.19 -13.87 0.95
N ARG A 15 -11.67 -15.02 0.46
CA ARG A 15 -12.23 -15.14 -0.88
C ARG A 15 -13.40 -14.17 -1.09
N LEU A 16 -14.33 -14.07 -0.14
CA LEU A 16 -15.47 -13.15 -0.20
C LEU A 16 -15.04 -11.68 -0.20
N MET A 17 -13.95 -11.33 0.48
CA MET A 17 -13.40 -9.97 0.46
C MET A 17 -12.75 -9.60 -0.89
N GLU A 18 -12.23 -10.58 -1.62
CA GLU A 18 -11.61 -10.40 -2.94
C GLU A 18 -12.62 -10.41 -4.11
N MET A 19 -13.89 -10.73 -3.85
CA MET A 19 -14.93 -10.76 -4.88
C MET A 19 -15.32 -9.36 -5.37
N GLU A 20 -15.52 -9.22 -6.68
CA GLU A 20 -16.11 -8.01 -7.26
C GLU A 20 -17.58 -7.88 -6.85
N ALA A 21 -17.93 -6.72 -6.33
CA ALA A 21 -19.26 -6.44 -5.85
C ALA A 21 -20.23 -6.10 -6.98
N PRO A 22 -21.48 -6.60 -6.96
CA PRO A 22 -22.54 -6.10 -7.84
C PRO A 22 -22.82 -4.61 -7.54
N GLU A 23 -22.98 -3.78 -8.57
CA GLU A 23 -23.23 -2.33 -8.42
C GLU A 23 -24.46 -2.01 -7.54
N GLU A 24 -25.47 -2.88 -7.58
CA GLU A 24 -26.74 -2.73 -6.85
C GLU A 24 -26.61 -3.09 -5.37
N THR A 25 -25.62 -3.90 -5.00
CA THR A 25 -25.39 -4.40 -3.64
C THR A 25 -23.89 -4.48 -3.32
N PRO A 26 -23.21 -3.32 -3.15
CA PRO A 26 -21.75 -3.25 -3.11
C PRO A 26 -21.11 -3.94 -1.89
N TYR A 27 -21.87 -4.25 -0.84
CA TYR A 27 -21.35 -4.83 0.41
C TYR A 27 -21.88 -6.23 0.70
N VAL A 28 -22.66 -6.84 -0.20
CA VAL A 28 -23.35 -8.13 0.09
C VAL A 28 -22.35 -9.24 0.44
N HIS A 29 -21.25 -9.35 -0.31
CA HIS A 29 -20.21 -10.36 -0.06
C HIS A 29 -19.42 -10.06 1.23
N LEU A 30 -19.27 -8.79 1.60
CA LEU A 30 -18.64 -8.39 2.86
C LEU A 30 -19.54 -8.66 4.07
N TYR A 31 -20.86 -8.50 3.94
CA TYR A 31 -21.80 -8.92 4.99
C TYR A 31 -21.83 -10.44 5.17
N GLU A 32 -21.72 -11.20 4.07
CA GLU A 32 -21.58 -12.66 4.15
C GLU A 32 -20.28 -13.06 4.86
N ALA A 33 -19.16 -12.41 4.52
CA ALA A 33 -17.89 -12.62 5.22
C ALA A 33 -17.99 -12.28 6.72
N ARG A 34 -18.67 -11.16 7.06
CA ARG A 34 -18.89 -10.75 8.46
C ARG A 34 -19.66 -11.81 9.24
N ASP A 35 -20.78 -12.27 8.70
CA ASP A 35 -21.68 -13.20 9.39
C ASP A 35 -20.99 -14.56 9.61
N LEU A 36 -20.26 -15.03 8.60
CA LEU A 36 -19.44 -16.24 8.68
C LEU A 36 -18.33 -16.14 9.73
N LEU A 37 -17.64 -15.00 9.81
CA LEU A 37 -16.59 -14.77 10.81
C LEU A 37 -17.17 -14.63 12.23
N GLN A 38 -18.33 -14.01 12.39
CA GLN A 38 -19.02 -13.93 13.68
C GLN A 38 -19.47 -15.31 14.16
N GLU A 39 -19.99 -16.16 13.28
CA GLU A 39 -20.33 -17.54 13.63
C GLU A 39 -19.09 -18.35 14.03
N ALA A 40 -18.00 -18.21 13.28
CA ALA A 40 -16.74 -18.87 13.60
C ALA A 40 -16.18 -18.41 14.96
N LEU A 41 -16.29 -17.12 15.29
CA LEU A 41 -15.87 -16.57 16.59
C LEU A 41 -16.70 -17.08 17.76
N ASN A 42 -17.96 -17.44 17.55
CA ASN A 42 -18.76 -18.08 18.61
C ASN A 42 -18.18 -19.46 18.99
N ASN A 43 -17.53 -20.15 18.05
CA ASN A 43 -16.91 -21.45 18.24
C ASN A 43 -15.45 -21.35 18.71
N ASP A 44 -14.71 -20.34 18.25
CA ASP A 44 -13.33 -20.06 18.65
C ASP A 44 -13.14 -18.58 19.05
N PRO A 45 -13.58 -18.18 20.26
CA PRO A 45 -13.55 -16.78 20.71
C PRO A 45 -12.16 -16.23 21.00
N LEU A 46 -11.10 -17.04 20.89
CA LEU A 46 -9.71 -16.61 21.07
C LEU A 46 -8.94 -16.63 19.75
N SER A 47 -9.61 -16.87 18.63
CA SER A 47 -8.97 -16.88 17.32
C SER A 47 -8.56 -15.48 16.89
N ILE A 48 -7.24 -15.23 16.83
CA ILE A 48 -6.70 -13.96 16.36
C ILE A 48 -7.02 -13.72 14.87
N PRO A 49 -6.87 -14.70 13.96
CA PRO A 49 -7.22 -14.52 12.55
C PRO A 49 -8.68 -14.12 12.33
N LEU A 50 -9.61 -14.71 13.08
CA LEU A 50 -11.03 -14.39 12.94
C LEU A 50 -11.34 -12.96 13.42
N HIS A 51 -10.77 -12.53 14.55
CA HIS A 51 -10.91 -11.15 15.02
C HIS A 51 -10.29 -10.13 14.06
N SER A 52 -9.10 -10.44 13.54
CA SER A 52 -8.39 -9.59 12.58
C SER A 52 -9.21 -9.38 11.31
N LEU A 53 -9.66 -10.48 10.70
CA LEU A 53 -10.37 -10.45 9.44
C LEU A 53 -11.76 -9.82 9.62
N LEU A 54 -12.43 -10.06 10.74
CA LEU A 54 -13.71 -9.42 11.04
C LEU A 54 -13.55 -7.90 11.19
N GLY A 55 -12.49 -7.44 11.84
CA GLY A 55 -12.17 -6.02 11.91
C GLY A 55 -11.91 -5.40 10.54
N GLN A 56 -11.17 -6.08 9.66
CA GLN A 56 -10.94 -5.63 8.28
C GLN A 56 -12.25 -5.54 7.48
N VAL A 57 -13.15 -6.52 7.62
CA VAL A 57 -14.48 -6.48 7.01
C VAL A 57 -15.27 -5.27 7.49
N PHE A 58 -15.28 -4.98 8.80
CA PHE A 58 -15.95 -3.79 9.34
C PHE A 58 -15.36 -2.48 8.82
N LEU A 59 -14.04 -2.40 8.62
CA LEU A 59 -13.41 -1.24 7.99
C LEU A 59 -13.82 -1.11 6.51
N ALA A 60 -13.88 -2.21 5.77
CA ALA A 60 -14.27 -2.24 4.37
C ALA A 60 -15.74 -1.82 4.13
N VAL A 61 -16.63 -2.05 5.11
CA VAL A 61 -18.03 -1.58 5.07
C VAL A 61 -18.25 -0.24 5.78
N GLU A 62 -17.17 0.50 6.06
CA GLU A 62 -17.21 1.85 6.68
C GLU A 62 -17.82 1.88 8.10
N GLU A 63 -17.65 0.82 8.89
CA GLU A 63 -18.10 0.70 10.29
C GLU A 63 -16.91 0.67 11.29
N PRO A 64 -16.06 1.71 11.36
CA PRO A 64 -14.83 1.68 12.17
C PRO A 64 -15.07 1.58 13.68
N HIS A 65 -16.19 2.12 14.16
CA HIS A 65 -16.62 2.03 15.56
C HIS A 65 -16.94 0.58 16.00
N THR A 66 -17.29 -0.28 15.05
CA THR A 66 -17.54 -1.70 15.27
C THR A 66 -16.28 -2.54 15.04
N ALA A 67 -15.39 -2.08 14.14
CA ALA A 67 -14.09 -2.71 13.90
C ALA A 67 -13.19 -2.69 15.14
N GLN A 68 -13.07 -1.53 15.81
CA GLN A 68 -12.17 -1.34 16.96
C GLN A 68 -12.32 -2.41 18.05
N PRO A 69 -13.51 -2.63 18.65
CA PRO A 69 -13.65 -3.62 19.73
C PRO A 69 -13.42 -5.06 19.25
N CYS A 70 -13.61 -5.36 17.96
CA CYS A 70 -13.31 -6.68 17.41
C CYS A 70 -11.80 -6.91 17.33
N LEU A 71 -11.07 -5.92 16.83
CA LEU A 71 -9.62 -5.99 16.75
C LEU A 71 -9.00 -6.03 18.14
N GLU A 72 -9.44 -5.18 19.08
CA GLU A 72 -8.95 -5.17 20.47
C GLU A 72 -9.10 -6.54 21.16
N ARG A 73 -10.18 -7.28 20.87
CA ARG A 73 -10.35 -8.65 21.38
C ARG A 73 -9.32 -9.61 20.80
N GLY A 74 -9.03 -9.52 19.51
CA GLY A 74 -7.96 -10.30 18.88
C GLY A 74 -6.59 -9.98 19.50
N LEU A 75 -6.33 -8.70 19.75
CA LEU A 75 -5.07 -8.26 20.34
C LEU A 75 -4.92 -8.70 21.81
N LYS A 76 -5.99 -8.69 22.60
CA LYS A 76 -5.99 -9.19 24.00
C LYS A 76 -5.59 -10.66 24.14
N VAL A 77 -5.67 -11.44 23.07
CA VAL A 77 -5.18 -12.83 23.07
C VAL A 77 -3.64 -12.87 23.06
N VAL A 78 -2.99 -11.80 22.63
CA VAL A 78 -1.54 -11.68 22.57
C VAL A 78 -0.98 -11.26 23.94
N PRO A 79 -0.07 -12.04 24.55
CA PRO A 79 0.56 -11.67 25.81
C PRO A 79 1.31 -10.33 25.73
N GLY A 80 1.15 -9.46 26.74
CA GLY A 80 1.79 -8.14 26.78
C GLY A 80 1.04 -7.02 26.06
N SER A 81 -0.10 -7.33 25.44
CA SER A 81 -0.90 -6.33 24.71
C SER A 81 -1.69 -5.37 25.59
N ASP A 82 -1.92 -5.71 26.85
CA ASP A 82 -2.70 -4.87 27.78
C ASP A 82 -2.07 -3.49 27.98
N ASP A 83 -0.74 -3.42 28.08
CA ASP A 83 0.00 -2.17 28.23
C ASP A 83 -0.06 -1.33 26.94
N LEU A 84 -0.04 -1.98 25.78
CA LEU A 84 -0.19 -1.33 24.48
C LEU A 84 -1.62 -0.78 24.28
N ILE A 85 -2.64 -1.55 24.65
CA ILE A 85 -4.05 -1.14 24.60
C ILE A 85 -4.30 0.01 25.58
N ALA A 86 -3.76 -0.06 26.80
CA ALA A 86 -3.88 0.99 27.79
C ALA A 86 -3.18 2.28 27.36
N PHE A 87 -1.97 2.16 26.78
CA PHE A 87 -1.25 3.28 26.18
C PHE A 87 -2.06 3.94 25.07
N CYS A 88 -2.59 3.17 24.11
CA CYS A 88 -3.39 3.68 23.01
C CYS A 88 -4.65 4.42 23.50
N ASN A 89 -5.37 3.83 24.46
CA ASN A 89 -6.58 4.44 25.04
C ASN A 89 -6.31 5.71 25.86
N GLY A 90 -5.06 5.92 26.31
CA GLY A 90 -4.65 7.07 27.12
C GLY A 90 -4.26 8.33 26.32
N LEU A 91 -4.20 8.24 24.99
CA LEU A 91 -3.75 9.33 24.13
C LEU A 91 -4.83 10.41 23.99
N GLN A 92 -4.47 11.66 24.25
CA GLN A 92 -5.32 12.83 23.99
C GLN A 92 -4.87 13.53 22.70
N ASP A 93 -5.84 13.87 21.85
CA ASP A 93 -5.73 14.15 20.39
C ASP A 93 -4.87 15.38 20.00
N ASP A 94 -4.38 16.17 20.97
CA ASP A 94 -4.18 17.60 20.73
C ASP A 94 -2.73 18.07 20.67
N LYS A 95 -1.73 17.32 21.18
CA LYS A 95 -0.34 17.83 21.31
C LYS A 95 0.79 16.80 21.15
N ALA A 96 0.48 15.58 20.75
CA ALA A 96 1.47 14.53 20.67
C ALA A 96 2.38 14.72 19.44
N SER A 97 3.62 15.17 19.64
CA SER A 97 4.65 15.10 18.59
C SER A 97 5.17 13.67 18.48
N LEU A 98 5.64 13.30 17.29
CA LEU A 98 6.19 11.96 17.01
C LEU A 98 7.27 11.54 18.02
N GLU A 99 8.12 12.47 18.45
CA GLU A 99 9.20 12.24 19.41
C GLU A 99 8.69 11.97 20.83
N SER A 100 7.66 12.71 21.29
CA SER A 100 7.07 12.51 22.62
C SER A 100 6.38 11.15 22.73
N LEU A 101 5.73 10.70 21.65
CA LEU A 101 5.01 9.43 21.62
C LEU A 101 5.93 8.21 21.59
N THR A 102 7.08 8.35 20.94
CA THR A 102 8.05 7.25 20.79
C THR A 102 8.80 6.99 22.10
N ALA A 103 8.97 8.01 22.94
CA ALA A 103 9.66 7.88 24.23
C ALA A 103 8.86 7.07 25.28
N ASP A 104 7.52 7.10 25.19
CA ASP A 104 6.61 6.51 26.18
C ASP A 104 5.98 5.18 25.72
N LEU A 105 6.30 4.71 24.50
CA LEU A 105 5.72 3.48 23.95
C LEU A 105 6.20 2.25 24.74
N PRO A 106 5.28 1.41 25.26
CA PRO A 106 5.66 0.17 25.96
C PRO A 106 6.38 -0.80 25.00
N ASP A 107 7.40 -1.50 25.53
CA ASP A 107 8.03 -2.59 24.79
C ASP A 107 7.02 -3.74 24.61
N PHE A 108 6.78 -4.12 23.35
CA PHE A 108 5.89 -5.22 22.98
C PHE A 108 6.67 -6.25 22.19
N ASP A 109 6.79 -7.46 22.74
CA ASP A 109 7.45 -8.59 22.11
C ASP A 109 6.45 -9.73 21.97
N THR A 110 6.13 -10.12 20.73
CA THR A 110 5.22 -11.25 20.47
C THR A 110 5.96 -12.56 20.73
N PRO A 111 5.46 -13.44 21.63
CA PRO A 111 6.11 -14.72 21.93
C PRO A 111 6.33 -15.59 20.69
N GLU A 112 7.44 -16.33 20.63
CA GLU A 112 7.79 -17.28 19.55
C GLU A 112 6.67 -18.30 19.23
N SER A 113 5.83 -18.64 20.22
CA SER A 113 4.69 -19.55 20.05
C SER A 113 3.55 -19.00 19.17
N LEU A 114 3.55 -17.70 18.87
CA LEU A 114 2.55 -17.02 18.06
C LEU A 114 3.07 -16.62 16.67
N ASP A 115 4.27 -17.07 16.28
CA ASP A 115 4.88 -16.75 14.98
C ASP A 115 3.99 -17.09 13.78
N ALA A 116 3.23 -18.19 13.86
CA ALA A 116 2.29 -18.60 12.81
C ALA A 116 1.10 -17.65 12.64
N HIS A 117 0.80 -16.83 13.66
CA HIS A 117 -0.30 -15.86 13.68
C HIS A 117 0.22 -14.41 13.67
N ARG A 118 1.53 -14.23 13.53
CA ARG A 118 2.20 -12.93 13.61
C ARG A 118 1.72 -11.98 12.50
N ALA A 119 1.32 -12.50 11.35
CA ALA A 119 0.73 -11.72 10.27
C ALA A 119 -0.62 -11.11 10.66
N GLU A 120 -1.47 -11.90 11.29
CA GLU A 120 -2.80 -11.51 11.75
C GLU A 120 -2.73 -10.65 13.01
N ILE A 121 -1.78 -10.92 13.92
CA ILE A 121 -1.49 -10.08 15.09
C ILE A 121 -1.06 -8.69 14.64
N MET A 122 -0.06 -8.59 13.76
CA MET A 122 0.38 -7.31 13.23
C MET A 122 -0.67 -6.63 12.36
N GLY A 123 -1.52 -7.37 11.64
CA GLY A 123 -2.66 -6.81 10.90
C GLY A 123 -3.71 -6.22 11.85
N THR A 124 -3.95 -6.88 12.98
CA THR A 124 -4.84 -6.43 14.05
C THR A 124 -4.26 -5.21 14.76
N ASP A 125 -2.98 -5.27 15.13
CA ASP A 125 -2.21 -4.16 15.71
C ASP A 125 -2.22 -2.97 14.76
N SER A 126 -1.86 -3.17 13.50
CA SER A 126 -1.85 -2.10 12.49
C SER A 126 -3.24 -1.50 12.28
N SER A 127 -4.31 -2.28 12.42
CA SER A 127 -5.70 -1.82 12.30
C SER A 127 -6.21 -1.08 13.56
N ILE A 128 -5.83 -1.51 14.77
CA ILE A 128 -6.12 -0.79 16.03
C ILE A 128 -5.32 0.51 16.09
N PHE A 129 -4.06 0.44 15.66
CA PHE A 129 -3.16 1.56 15.56
C PHE A 129 -3.55 2.54 14.44
N LEU A 130 -4.26 2.04 13.42
CA LEU A 130 -4.97 2.82 12.41
C LEU A 130 -6.04 3.71 13.03
N ILE A 131 -6.76 3.15 14.01
CA ILE A 131 -7.83 3.82 14.76
C ILE A 131 -7.22 4.75 15.81
N ILE A 132 -6.03 4.43 16.33
CA ILE A 132 -5.37 5.15 17.43
C ILE A 132 -3.96 5.64 17.02
N LYS A 133 -3.91 6.51 16.00
CA LYS A 133 -2.94 7.60 15.74
C LYS A 133 -1.46 7.53 16.23
N ILE A 134 -0.77 6.40 16.32
CA ILE A 134 0.69 6.38 16.65
C ILE A 134 1.51 5.59 15.63
N ASN A 135 2.83 5.59 15.77
CA ASN A 135 3.85 5.33 14.75
C ASN A 135 4.42 3.88 14.70
N PRO A 136 4.50 3.24 13.52
CA PRO A 136 4.80 1.83 13.37
C PRO A 136 6.30 1.48 13.56
N HIS A 137 7.21 2.45 13.76
CA HIS A 137 8.67 2.32 13.64
C HIS A 137 9.38 1.30 14.56
N ARG A 138 8.75 0.83 15.65
CA ARG A 138 9.36 -0.23 16.48
C ARG A 138 9.06 -1.66 16.03
N MET A 139 7.98 -1.87 15.25
CA MET A 139 7.76 -3.15 14.55
C MET A 139 8.87 -3.45 13.52
N PHE A 140 9.63 -2.42 13.10
CA PHE A 140 10.65 -2.48 12.05
C PHE A 140 11.95 -3.17 12.49
N LEU A 141 12.20 -3.34 13.79
CA LEU A 141 13.48 -3.89 14.26
C LEU A 141 13.57 -5.42 14.13
N TYR A 142 12.46 -6.11 13.85
CA TYR A 142 12.42 -7.57 13.68
C TYR A 142 12.26 -8.01 12.20
N SER A 143 12.28 -7.10 11.22
CA SER A 143 11.92 -7.37 9.82
C SER A 143 12.95 -8.18 9.00
N SER A 144 14.02 -8.69 9.63
CA SER A 144 15.03 -9.49 8.93
C SER A 144 14.63 -10.95 8.73
N GLU A 145 13.60 -11.44 9.42
CA GLU A 145 13.15 -12.82 9.30
C GLU A 145 12.27 -13.02 8.05
N PRO A 146 12.58 -14.02 7.19
CA PRO A 146 11.82 -14.30 5.97
C PRO A 146 10.30 -14.46 6.16
N CYS A 147 9.87 -14.98 7.32
CA CYS A 147 8.47 -15.20 7.65
C CYS A 147 7.69 -13.90 7.96
N MET A 148 8.37 -12.80 8.33
CA MET A 148 7.73 -11.52 8.67
C MET A 148 7.53 -10.59 7.47
N ARG A 149 8.12 -10.91 6.31
CA ARG A 149 8.05 -10.09 5.09
C ARG A 149 6.62 -9.86 4.56
N PRO A 150 5.72 -10.86 4.49
CA PRO A 150 4.35 -10.63 4.03
C PRO A 150 3.63 -9.63 4.94
N THR A 151 3.77 -9.82 6.24
CA THR A 151 3.17 -8.96 7.27
C THR A 151 3.63 -7.52 7.17
N TYR A 152 4.95 -7.31 7.08
CA TYR A 152 5.53 -5.98 6.92
C TYR A 152 5.00 -5.26 5.68
N THR A 153 4.89 -5.98 4.56
CA THR A 153 4.32 -5.45 3.31
C THR A 153 2.87 -5.00 3.49
N HIS A 154 2.05 -5.82 4.15
CA HIS A 154 0.65 -5.49 4.43
C HIS A 154 0.51 -4.30 5.40
N THR A 155 1.34 -4.21 6.44
CA THR A 155 1.35 -3.03 7.32
C THR A 155 1.61 -1.75 6.54
N LEU A 156 2.62 -1.74 5.66
CA LEU A 156 2.91 -0.57 4.82
C LEU A 156 1.74 -0.22 3.88
N PHE A 157 1.11 -1.24 3.29
CA PHE A 157 -0.04 -1.04 2.39
C PHE A 157 -1.24 -0.42 3.12
N TYR A 158 -1.58 -0.92 4.32
CA TYR A 158 -2.67 -0.37 5.11
C TYR A 158 -2.37 1.04 5.63
N LEU A 159 -1.12 1.34 5.97
CA LEU A 159 -0.71 2.70 6.29
C LEU A 159 -0.90 3.64 5.10
N ALA A 160 -0.58 3.19 3.88
CA ALA A 160 -0.81 3.97 2.67
C ALA A 160 -2.31 4.30 2.50
N GLN A 161 -3.19 3.31 2.68
CA GLN A 161 -4.64 3.50 2.59
C GLN A 161 -5.16 4.46 3.67
N LEU A 162 -4.78 4.27 4.94
CA LEU A 162 -5.20 5.17 6.03
C LEU A 162 -4.81 6.61 5.75
N TYR A 163 -3.55 6.87 5.42
CA TYR A 163 -3.12 8.24 5.14
C TYR A 163 -3.84 8.82 3.90
N GLY A 164 -4.29 7.97 2.98
CA GLY A 164 -5.22 8.35 1.92
C GLY A 164 -6.57 8.82 2.48
N HIS A 165 -7.20 8.04 3.35
CA HIS A 165 -8.48 8.38 4.00
C HIS A 165 -8.39 9.60 4.93
N LEU A 166 -7.24 9.82 5.56
CA LEU A 166 -6.96 11.00 6.40
C LEU A 166 -6.61 12.26 5.58
N ASN A 167 -6.72 12.23 4.25
CA ASN A 167 -6.32 13.31 3.36
C ASN A 167 -4.87 13.78 3.58
N ALA A 168 -3.97 12.84 3.88
CA ALA A 168 -2.53 13.05 4.02
C ALA A 168 -1.78 12.37 2.85
N PRO A 169 -1.93 12.88 1.60
CA PRO A 169 -1.50 12.17 0.40
C PRO A 169 0.02 11.98 0.31
N GLU A 170 0.82 12.86 0.91
CA GLU A 170 2.28 12.74 0.96
C GLU A 170 2.73 11.51 1.75
N LYS A 171 2.12 11.29 2.92
CA LYS A 171 2.38 10.10 3.74
C LYS A 171 1.84 8.85 3.07
N SER A 172 0.65 8.93 2.49
CA SER A 172 0.06 7.82 1.71
C SER A 172 1.00 7.37 0.59
N ALA A 173 1.50 8.31 -0.21
CA ALA A 173 2.45 8.05 -1.29
C ALA A 173 3.78 7.47 -0.77
N MET A 174 4.30 7.97 0.35
CA MET A 174 5.51 7.43 0.99
C MET A 174 5.33 5.96 1.38
N TYR A 175 4.22 5.61 2.06
CA TYR A 175 3.97 4.22 2.44
C TYR A 175 3.68 3.33 1.23
N CYS A 176 2.95 3.83 0.23
CA CYS A 176 2.74 3.12 -1.04
C CYS A 176 4.07 2.81 -1.73
N GLN A 177 5.00 3.77 -1.77
CA GLN A 177 6.33 3.58 -2.31
C GLN A 177 7.09 2.49 -1.54
N LEU A 178 7.06 2.52 -0.20
CA LEU A 178 7.73 1.53 0.64
C LEU A 178 7.15 0.13 0.41
N THR A 179 5.83 0.00 0.29
CA THR A 179 5.15 -1.26 -0.05
C THR A 179 5.66 -1.81 -1.38
N LEU A 180 5.59 -1.00 -2.43
CA LEU A 180 5.98 -1.39 -3.79
C LEU A 180 7.47 -1.78 -3.86
N ARG A 181 8.33 -1.03 -3.16
CA ARG A 181 9.76 -1.32 -3.07
C ARG A 181 10.02 -2.66 -2.39
N HIS A 182 9.38 -2.91 -1.25
CA HIS A 182 9.56 -4.16 -0.52
C HIS A 182 9.01 -5.37 -1.29
N GLN A 183 7.90 -5.21 -2.03
CA GLN A 183 7.38 -6.25 -2.92
C GLN A 183 8.38 -6.65 -4.01
N LEU A 184 9.30 -5.77 -4.39
CA LEU A 184 10.38 -6.07 -5.34
C LEU A 184 11.60 -6.74 -4.71
N ASP A 185 11.65 -6.91 -3.38
CA ASP A 185 12.70 -7.70 -2.73
C ASP A 185 12.53 -9.20 -3.02
N ASP A 186 11.31 -9.64 -3.40
CA ASP A 186 11.01 -10.98 -3.90
C ASP A 186 10.37 -10.92 -5.30
N LEU A 187 11.23 -10.88 -6.32
CA LEU A 187 10.80 -10.87 -7.73
C LEU A 187 10.05 -12.15 -8.17
N THR A 188 10.05 -13.21 -7.36
CA THR A 188 9.32 -14.45 -7.69
C THR A 188 7.86 -14.40 -7.29
N ASN A 189 7.47 -13.44 -6.44
CA ASN A 189 6.12 -13.31 -5.90
C ASN A 189 5.63 -11.85 -5.93
N ILE A 190 5.69 -11.24 -7.11
CA ILE A 190 5.18 -9.88 -7.32
C ILE A 190 3.65 -9.93 -7.41
N PRO A 191 2.92 -9.12 -6.62
CA PRO A 191 1.47 -9.04 -6.71
C PRO A 191 0.96 -8.63 -8.09
N ARG A 192 -0.19 -9.17 -8.50
CA ARG A 192 -0.77 -8.92 -9.83
C ARG A 192 -1.12 -7.45 -10.07
N ASP A 193 -1.51 -6.75 -9.01
CA ASP A 193 -1.91 -5.34 -8.99
C ASP A 193 -0.71 -4.38 -8.80
N TRP A 194 0.52 -4.91 -8.73
CA TRP A 194 1.72 -4.11 -8.48
C TRP A 194 1.89 -2.98 -9.51
N VAL A 195 1.68 -3.28 -10.79
CA VAL A 195 1.79 -2.30 -11.89
C VAL A 195 0.75 -1.20 -11.75
N GLN A 196 -0.51 -1.55 -11.51
CA GLN A 196 -1.59 -0.58 -11.30
C GLN A 196 -1.33 0.31 -10.06
N ASN A 197 -0.85 -0.26 -8.95
CA ASN A 197 -0.49 0.50 -7.76
C ASN A 197 0.70 1.45 -8.01
N CYS A 198 1.71 1.01 -8.76
CA CYS A 198 2.84 1.84 -9.16
C CYS A 198 2.44 2.94 -10.16
N LEU A 199 1.46 2.68 -11.04
CA LEU A 199 0.85 3.67 -11.92
C LEU A 199 0.16 4.77 -11.12
N HIS A 200 -0.67 4.44 -10.13
CA HIS A 200 -1.31 5.44 -9.26
C HIS A 200 -0.28 6.32 -8.54
N LEU A 201 0.81 5.72 -8.05
CA LEU A 201 1.92 6.45 -7.43
C LEU A 201 2.61 7.38 -8.45
N SER A 202 2.80 6.94 -9.69
CA SER A 202 3.36 7.78 -10.76
C SER A 202 2.47 8.99 -11.07
N GLU A 203 1.14 8.80 -11.09
CA GLU A 203 0.19 9.88 -11.32
C GLU A 203 0.18 10.91 -10.19
N TYR A 204 0.31 10.43 -8.95
CA TYR A 204 0.48 11.31 -7.80
C TYR A 204 1.74 12.19 -7.98
N PHE A 205 2.89 11.60 -8.31
CA PHE A 205 4.12 12.37 -8.50
C PHE A 205 4.04 13.35 -9.68
N LEU A 206 3.37 12.99 -10.78
CA LEU A 206 3.11 13.90 -11.91
C LEU A 206 2.26 15.11 -11.49
N LYS A 207 1.23 14.91 -10.65
CA LYS A 207 0.40 16.01 -10.11
C LYS A 207 1.20 16.94 -9.20
N GLN A 208 2.15 16.40 -8.45
CA GLN A 208 3.03 17.16 -7.55
C GLN A 208 4.27 17.76 -8.25
N ASN A 209 4.39 17.65 -9.58
CA ASN A 209 5.58 18.03 -10.36
C ASN A 209 6.89 17.35 -9.90
N GLN A 210 6.80 16.20 -9.23
CA GLN A 210 7.94 15.38 -8.83
C GLN A 210 8.35 14.45 -9.99
N LEU A 211 8.74 15.05 -11.12
CA LEU A 211 8.97 14.34 -12.38
C LEU A 211 10.04 13.23 -12.30
N PRO A 212 11.16 13.38 -11.56
CA PRO A 212 12.12 12.29 -11.38
C PRO A 212 11.50 11.05 -10.71
N LYS A 213 10.71 11.24 -9.65
CA LYS A 213 9.99 10.16 -8.96
C LYS A 213 8.96 9.50 -9.86
N ALA A 214 8.18 10.30 -10.58
CA ALA A 214 7.24 9.79 -11.58
C ALA A 214 7.93 8.95 -12.65
N SER A 215 9.07 9.41 -13.17
CA SER A 215 9.86 8.69 -14.17
C SER A 215 10.37 7.34 -13.64
N GLN A 216 10.83 7.28 -12.38
CA GLN A 216 11.25 6.03 -11.76
C GLN A 216 10.08 5.02 -11.66
N CYS A 217 8.88 5.47 -11.24
CA CYS A 217 7.68 4.63 -11.19
C CYS A 217 7.28 4.09 -12.57
N ILE A 218 7.22 4.96 -13.59
CA ILE A 218 6.84 4.58 -14.96
C ILE A 218 7.83 3.53 -15.50
N HIS A 219 9.13 3.73 -15.29
CA HIS A 219 10.14 2.76 -15.70
C HIS A 219 10.01 1.42 -14.95
N ALA A 220 9.73 1.49 -13.66
CA ALA A 220 9.52 0.30 -12.86
C ALA A 220 8.33 -0.53 -13.38
N CYS A 221 7.22 0.13 -13.75
CA CYS A 221 6.07 -0.52 -14.40
C CYS A 221 6.47 -1.28 -15.68
N THR A 222 7.28 -0.66 -16.56
CA THR A 222 7.75 -1.32 -17.79
C THR A 222 8.68 -2.50 -17.54
N SER A 223 9.36 -2.52 -16.39
CA SER A 223 10.38 -3.54 -16.08
C SER A 223 9.79 -4.80 -15.45
N VAL A 224 8.65 -4.68 -14.76
CA VAL A 224 7.96 -5.80 -14.07
C VAL A 224 7.09 -6.63 -15.03
N GLY A 225 6.81 -6.12 -16.24
CA GLY A 225 6.03 -6.82 -17.26
C GLY A 225 4.54 -6.50 -17.15
N PRO A 226 4.10 -5.33 -17.65
CA PRO A 226 2.70 -4.89 -17.55
C PRO A 226 1.76 -5.77 -18.38
N GLN A 227 0.49 -5.81 -17.98
CA GLN A 227 -0.58 -6.37 -18.79
C GLN A 227 -0.89 -5.45 -19.98
N PRO A 228 -1.46 -5.95 -21.08
CA PRO A 228 -1.81 -5.13 -22.24
C PRO A 228 -2.68 -3.91 -21.89
N SER A 229 -3.64 -4.06 -20.97
CA SER A 229 -4.51 -2.97 -20.50
C SER A 229 -3.77 -1.88 -19.72
N GLU A 230 -2.59 -2.18 -19.19
CA GLU A 230 -1.75 -1.24 -18.42
C GLU A 230 -0.74 -0.52 -19.34
N GLU A 231 -0.40 -1.09 -20.50
CA GLU A 231 0.52 -0.48 -21.47
C GLU A 231 0.03 0.89 -21.95
N ALA A 232 -1.27 1.02 -22.26
CA ALA A 232 -1.86 2.31 -22.61
C ALA A 232 -1.78 3.34 -21.49
N GLN A 233 -1.98 2.93 -20.23
CA GLN A 233 -1.90 3.83 -19.07
C GLN A 233 -0.46 4.28 -18.81
N ILE A 234 0.51 3.36 -18.90
CA ILE A 234 1.95 3.66 -18.84
C ILE A 234 2.31 4.67 -19.92
N ALA A 235 1.86 4.44 -21.17
CA ALA A 235 2.13 5.33 -22.28
C ALA A 235 1.49 6.71 -22.09
N ALA A 236 0.27 6.80 -21.53
CA ALA A 236 -0.36 8.06 -21.19
C ALA A 236 0.43 8.85 -20.13
N ASN A 237 0.92 8.19 -19.07
CA ASN A 237 1.73 8.83 -18.04
C ASN A 237 3.11 9.26 -18.56
N LEU A 238 3.70 8.46 -19.46
CA LEU A 238 4.95 8.81 -20.13
C LEU A 238 4.78 10.06 -21.02
N ALA A 239 3.66 10.18 -21.72
CA ALA A 239 3.35 11.39 -22.49
C ALA A 239 3.20 12.62 -21.58
N LYS A 240 2.46 12.51 -20.46
CA LYS A 240 2.31 13.59 -19.47
C LYS A 240 3.68 14.04 -18.94
N LEU A 241 4.55 13.09 -18.59
CA LEU A 241 5.91 13.35 -18.12
C LEU A 241 6.69 14.19 -19.15
N TYR A 242 6.76 13.75 -20.41
CA TYR A 242 7.51 14.46 -21.45
C TYR A 242 6.96 15.86 -21.75
N ILE A 243 5.63 16.02 -21.76
CA ILE A 243 5.00 17.33 -21.99
C ILE A 243 5.29 18.29 -20.82
N GLN A 244 5.23 17.81 -19.58
CA GLN A 244 5.57 18.61 -18.40
C GLN A 244 7.06 19.00 -18.39
N THR A 245 7.96 18.07 -18.73
CA THR A 245 9.40 18.38 -18.85
C THR A 245 9.64 19.48 -19.89
N LEU A 246 9.01 19.40 -21.06
CA LEU A 246 9.09 20.43 -22.10
C LEU A 246 8.55 21.79 -21.61
N TYR A 247 7.43 21.78 -20.88
CA TYR A 247 6.85 22.99 -20.30
C TYR A 247 7.80 23.66 -19.31
N LEU A 248 8.44 22.89 -18.42
CA LEU A 248 9.42 23.42 -17.46
C LEU A 248 10.65 23.98 -18.17
N ALA A 249 11.17 23.27 -19.16
CA ALA A 249 12.31 23.71 -19.97
C ALA A 249 12.01 25.04 -20.69
N GLN A 250 10.80 25.18 -21.27
CA GLN A 250 10.38 26.42 -21.92
C GLN A 250 10.37 27.64 -20.99
N HIS A 251 10.19 27.42 -19.69
CA HIS A 251 10.12 28.47 -18.67
C HIS A 251 11.45 28.64 -17.91
N ASP A 252 12.53 28.00 -18.35
CA ASP A 252 13.84 27.97 -17.68
C ASP A 252 13.74 27.49 -16.21
N ILE A 253 12.78 26.61 -15.93
CA ILE A 253 12.59 26.01 -14.60
C ILE A 253 13.28 24.65 -14.60
N ASP A 254 14.36 24.54 -13.83
CA ASP A 254 15.01 23.25 -13.59
C ASP A 254 14.50 22.58 -12.32
N LEU A 255 14.64 21.25 -12.27
CA LEU A 255 14.28 20.46 -11.11
C LEU A 255 15.51 20.14 -10.27
N ILE A 256 15.34 20.14 -8.95
CA ILE A 256 16.39 19.71 -8.04
C ILE A 256 16.67 18.23 -8.34
N PRO A 257 17.95 17.81 -8.50
CA PRO A 257 18.31 16.42 -8.69
C PRO A 257 17.77 15.59 -7.53
N ASP A 258 16.88 14.65 -7.83
CA ASP A 258 16.37 13.74 -6.81
C ASP A 258 17.38 12.62 -6.58
N THR A 259 17.96 12.57 -5.38
CA THR A 259 18.90 11.52 -4.98
C THR A 259 18.21 10.25 -4.51
N ASP A 260 16.90 10.29 -4.27
CA ASP A 260 16.16 9.15 -3.76
C ASP A 260 15.90 8.13 -4.88
N VAL A 261 16.55 6.98 -4.77
CA VAL A 261 16.26 5.81 -5.61
C VAL A 261 15.07 5.07 -5.01
N LEU A 262 13.90 5.20 -5.65
CA LEU A 262 12.67 4.57 -5.18
C LEU A 262 12.75 3.04 -5.28
N PHE A 263 13.32 2.52 -6.38
CA PHE A 263 13.36 1.09 -6.71
C PHE A 263 14.78 0.60 -7.03
N PRO A 264 15.64 0.37 -6.01
CA PRO A 264 17.04 0.01 -6.23
C PRO A 264 17.24 -1.38 -6.86
N ASN A 265 16.25 -2.28 -6.72
CA ASN A 265 16.32 -3.64 -7.26
C ASN A 265 16.01 -3.70 -8.76
N ILE A 266 15.48 -2.62 -9.35
CA ILE A 266 15.24 -2.53 -10.79
C ILE A 266 16.47 -1.89 -11.42
N ARG A 267 17.09 -2.60 -12.37
CA ARG A 267 18.24 -2.07 -13.12
C ARG A 267 17.80 -0.88 -13.96
N THR A 268 18.02 0.33 -13.45
CA THR A 268 17.79 1.57 -14.19
C THR A 268 18.76 1.65 -15.35
N ARG A 269 18.25 1.68 -16.58
CA ARG A 269 18.89 2.45 -17.65
C ARG A 269 18.30 3.85 -17.56
N GLU A 270 19.11 4.81 -17.09
CA GLU A 270 18.77 6.23 -17.03
C GLU A 270 18.00 6.66 -18.27
N THR A 271 16.88 7.38 -18.11
CA THR A 271 16.36 8.31 -19.15
C THR A 271 15.36 9.32 -18.57
N PHE A 272 15.45 9.71 -17.30
CA PHE A 272 14.80 10.97 -16.94
C PHE A 272 15.54 12.09 -17.70
N ILE A 273 14.80 12.87 -18.48
CA ILE A 273 15.35 13.99 -19.25
C ILE A 273 15.16 15.21 -18.37
N SER A 274 16.26 15.81 -17.91
CA SER A 274 16.16 17.03 -17.11
C SER A 274 15.64 18.18 -17.98
N PRO A 275 14.81 19.11 -17.47
CA PRO A 275 14.45 20.31 -18.21
C PRO A 275 15.68 21.09 -18.72
N SER A 276 16.75 21.16 -17.92
CA SER A 276 18.02 21.78 -18.29
C SER A 276 18.80 21.08 -19.40
N ASP A 277 18.53 19.79 -19.66
CA ASP A 277 19.12 19.05 -20.78
C ASP A 277 18.48 19.43 -22.13
N ILE A 278 17.36 20.17 -22.11
CA ILE A 278 16.63 20.63 -23.30
C ILE A 278 17.10 22.04 -23.65
N ASP A 279 18.34 22.15 -24.12
CA ASP A 279 19.03 23.41 -24.41
C ASP A 279 18.84 23.93 -25.84
N SER A 280 18.12 23.18 -26.68
CA SER A 280 18.01 23.42 -28.11
C SER A 280 16.67 22.99 -28.69
N PHE A 281 16.29 23.60 -29.81
CA PHE A 281 15.07 23.24 -30.53
C PHE A 281 15.07 21.78 -30.97
N ASP A 282 16.23 21.24 -31.38
CA ASP A 282 16.35 19.85 -31.78
C ASP A 282 16.14 18.90 -30.59
N ALA A 283 16.70 19.20 -29.42
CA ALA A 283 16.44 18.45 -28.18
C ALA A 283 14.95 18.48 -27.80
N ALA A 284 14.32 19.67 -27.83
CA ALA A 284 12.90 19.82 -27.54
C ALA A 284 12.02 19.04 -28.52
N ARG A 285 12.35 19.07 -29.81
CA ARG A 285 11.65 18.31 -30.86
C ARG A 285 11.72 16.80 -30.61
N ASP A 286 12.86 16.29 -30.15
CA ASP A 286 13.01 14.86 -29.91
C ASP A 286 12.24 14.39 -28.68
N VAL A 287 12.17 15.19 -27.60
CA VAL A 287 11.28 14.93 -26.47
C VAL A 287 9.81 14.99 -26.90
N PHE A 288 9.43 15.95 -27.73
CA PHE A 288 8.07 16.05 -28.27
C PHE A 288 7.69 14.82 -29.10
N LYS A 289 8.59 14.30 -29.94
CA LYS A 289 8.36 13.05 -30.68
C LYS A 289 8.12 11.86 -29.75
N LYS A 290 8.87 11.76 -28.64
CA LYS A 290 8.65 10.72 -27.62
C LYS A 290 7.24 10.84 -27.00
N ALA A 291 6.82 12.06 -26.67
CA ALA A 291 5.47 12.31 -26.16
C ALA A 291 4.38 11.88 -27.15
N MET A 292 4.54 12.24 -28.43
CA MET A 292 3.57 11.89 -29.48
C MET A 292 3.52 10.38 -29.75
N ALA A 293 4.66 9.68 -29.71
CA ALA A 293 4.70 8.23 -29.84
C ALA A 293 3.96 7.55 -28.68
N ALA A 294 4.19 7.99 -27.44
CA ALA A 294 3.50 7.46 -26.27
C ALA A 294 1.99 7.73 -26.32
N LEU A 295 1.56 8.91 -26.76
CA LEU A 295 0.13 9.20 -26.99
C LEU A 295 -0.49 8.33 -28.08
N ALA A 296 0.26 7.97 -29.12
CA ALA A 296 -0.23 7.09 -30.16
C ALA A 296 -0.48 5.69 -29.59
N THR A 297 0.45 5.14 -28.82
CA THR A 297 0.29 3.86 -28.13
C THR A 297 -0.92 3.88 -27.19
N ALA A 298 -1.08 4.93 -26.38
CA ALA A 298 -2.21 5.04 -25.45
C ALA A 298 -3.59 5.05 -26.12
N LYS A 299 -3.69 5.43 -27.39
CA LYS A 299 -4.96 5.49 -28.14
C LYS A 299 -5.35 4.16 -28.79
N VAL A 300 -4.39 3.26 -29.03
CA VAL A 300 -4.65 2.00 -29.74
C VAL A 300 -5.57 1.08 -28.94
N ASP A 301 -5.50 1.11 -27.61
CA ASP A 301 -6.31 0.24 -26.72
C ASP A 301 -7.70 0.81 -26.35
N THR A 302 -8.08 1.96 -26.94
CA THR A 302 -9.41 2.57 -26.74
C THR A 302 -10.41 2.30 -27.89
N ASN A 303 -10.03 1.50 -28.89
CA ASN A 303 -10.87 1.05 -30.01
C ASN A 303 -11.04 -0.46 -30.01
#